data_AF-A0A7Y7IXM6-F1
#
_entry.id   AF-A0A7Y7IXM6-F1
#
_cell.length_a   1.000
_cell.length_b   1.000
_cell.length_c   1.000
_cell.angle_alpha   90.00
_cell.angle_beta   90.00
_cell.angle_gamma   90.00
#
_symmetry.space_group_name_H-M   'P 1'
#
loop_
_entity.id
_entity.type
_entity.pdbx_description
1 polymer ?
#
loop_
_entity_poly.entity_id
_entity_poly.type
_entity_poly.pdbx_seq_one_letter_code
_entity_poly.pdbx_strand_id
1 'polypeptide(L)'
;MTITIETLCLRLGGVTVADIEHWIDSAWLRPEGAPGDYRFHDIDVARARLIVELRADPGIGDDGMGVVLSLLDQLYDARRQMIRLRAVLDQPQAADLRIRLAGLLEQCVI
;
A
#
# COMPACT_ATOMS: atom_id res chain seq x y z
N MET A 1 8.60 4.54 12.29
CA MET A 1 9.21 5.85 12.64
C MET A 1 8.79 6.84 11.56
N THR A 2 8.48 8.11 11.86
CA THR A 2 8.06 9.08 10.83
C THR A 2 9.22 9.95 10.37
N ILE A 3 9.26 10.31 9.08
CA ILE A 3 10.25 11.23 8.50
C ILE A 3 9.58 12.40 7.78
N THR A 4 10.32 13.49 7.54
CA THR A 4 9.84 14.67 6.78
C THR A 4 9.99 14.49 5.27
N ILE A 5 9.40 15.40 4.49
CA ILE A 5 9.48 15.39 3.02
C ILE A 5 10.93 15.55 2.53
N GLU A 6 11.74 16.40 3.17
CA GLU A 6 13.15 16.61 2.81
C GLU A 6 13.95 15.33 3.05
N THR A 7 13.69 14.67 4.19
CA THR A 7 14.33 13.40 4.52
C THR A 7 13.93 12.30 3.53
N LEU A 8 12.67 12.29 3.08
CA LEU A 8 12.18 11.36 2.07
C LEU A 8 12.90 11.58 0.74
N CYS A 9 12.97 12.82 0.24
CA CYS A 9 13.69 13.15 -1.00
C CYS A 9 15.16 12.69 -0.94
N LEU A 10 15.85 12.94 0.17
CA LEU A 10 17.23 12.49 0.38
C LEU A 10 17.36 10.96 0.33
N ARG A 11 16.37 10.22 0.87
CA ARG A 11 16.38 8.74 0.88
C ARG A 11 16.06 8.12 -0.47
N LEU A 12 15.26 8.79 -1.30
CA LEU A 12 14.89 8.29 -2.63
C LEU A 12 15.97 8.60 -3.66
N GLY A 13 16.57 9.80 -3.60
CA GLY A 13 17.54 10.27 -4.58
C GLY A 13 16.89 10.60 -5.93
N GLY A 14 17.24 11.75 -6.53
CA GLY A 14 16.69 12.15 -7.82
C GLY A 14 15.20 12.51 -7.81
N VAL A 15 14.58 12.65 -6.63
CA VAL A 15 13.18 13.05 -6.45
C VAL A 15 13.15 14.38 -5.71
N THR A 16 12.45 15.36 -6.26
CA THR A 16 12.34 16.70 -5.65
C THR A 16 11.15 16.78 -4.69
N VAL A 17 11.09 17.83 -3.88
CA VAL A 17 9.92 18.10 -3.02
C VAL A 17 8.67 18.27 -3.87
N ALA A 18 8.77 18.97 -5.01
CA ALA A 18 7.66 19.18 -5.93
C ALA A 18 7.14 17.87 -6.54
N ASP A 19 8.02 16.89 -6.81
CA ASP A 19 7.58 15.55 -7.23
C ASP A 19 6.75 14.87 -6.15
N ILE A 20 7.20 14.92 -4.89
CA ILE A 20 6.49 14.32 -3.76
C ILE A 20 5.14 15.02 -3.54
N GLU A 21 5.10 16.36 -3.58
CA GLU A 21 3.86 17.13 -3.47
C GLU A 21 2.90 16.77 -4.60
N HIS A 22 3.37 16.64 -5.84
CA HIS A 22 2.57 16.15 -6.95
C HIS A 22 2.01 14.74 -6.70
N TRP A 23 2.81 13.83 -6.12
CA TRP A 23 2.31 12.48 -5.78
C TRP A 23 1.25 12.52 -4.67
N ILE A 24 1.33 13.48 -3.76
CA ILE A 24 0.32 13.69 -2.72
C ILE A 24 -0.97 14.23 -3.34
N ASP A 25 -0.86 15.23 -4.21
CA ASP A 25 -2.00 15.84 -4.91
C ASP A 25 -2.71 14.83 -5.82
N SER A 26 -1.95 13.94 -6.47
CA SER A 26 -2.47 12.82 -7.28
C SER A 26 -2.96 11.63 -6.43
N ALA A 27 -2.93 11.76 -5.09
CA ALA A 27 -3.33 10.75 -4.11
C ALA A 27 -2.54 9.43 -4.17
N TRP A 28 -1.37 9.43 -4.82
CA TRP A 28 -0.44 8.30 -4.91
C TRP A 28 0.32 8.08 -3.60
N LEU A 29 0.55 9.15 -2.86
CA LEU A 29 1.18 9.11 -1.54
C LEU A 29 0.28 9.84 -0.54
N ARG A 30 0.09 9.26 0.66
CA ARG A 30 -0.85 9.78 1.65
C ARG A 30 -0.16 9.90 3.02
N PRO A 31 0.73 10.90 3.19
CA PRO A 31 1.36 11.15 4.46
C PRO A 31 0.35 11.63 5.51
N GLU A 32 0.77 11.57 6.77
CA GLU A 32 0.09 12.29 7.83
C GLU A 32 0.47 13.77 7.80
N GLY A 33 -0.38 14.62 8.37
CA GLY A 33 -0.15 16.06 8.48
C GLY A 33 -0.73 16.86 7.30
N ALA A 34 -0.14 18.04 7.08
CA ALA A 34 -0.62 19.04 6.13
C ALA A 34 0.56 19.59 5.30
N PRO A 35 0.29 20.31 4.20
CA PRO A 35 1.35 20.99 3.44
C PRO A 35 2.31 21.76 4.36
N GLY A 36 3.60 21.49 4.24
CA GLY A 36 4.66 22.07 5.08
C GLY A 36 5.01 21.32 6.37
N ASP A 37 4.22 20.33 6.80
CA ASP A 37 4.55 19.45 7.95
C ASP A 37 4.15 17.98 7.66
N TYR A 38 4.34 17.54 6.42
CA TYR A 38 4.07 16.15 6.05
C TYR A 38 4.99 15.17 6.79
N ARG A 39 4.38 14.12 7.31
CA ARG A 39 5.04 13.01 8.01
C ARG A 39 4.80 11.70 7.27
N PHE A 40 5.89 11.04 6.90
CA PHE A 40 5.87 9.78 6.16
C PHE A 40 6.27 8.65 7.08
N HIS A 41 5.43 7.62 7.17
CA HIS A 41 5.74 6.37 7.83
C HIS A 41 6.57 5.45 6.92
N ASP A 42 7.08 4.36 7.49
CA ASP A 42 7.89 3.38 6.76
C ASP A 42 7.12 2.78 5.56
N ILE A 43 5.78 2.67 5.66
CA ILE A 43 4.93 2.24 4.54
C ILE A 43 4.88 3.27 3.40
N ASP A 44 4.89 4.56 3.72
CA ASP A 44 4.91 5.63 2.72
C ASP A 44 6.26 5.68 2.01
N VAL A 45 7.36 5.47 2.75
CA VAL A 45 8.70 5.35 2.16
C VAL A 45 8.77 4.17 1.18
N ALA A 46 8.21 3.02 1.56
CA ALA A 46 8.15 1.86 0.68
C ALA A 46 7.31 2.14 -0.58
N ARG A 47 6.15 2.79 -0.43
CA ARG A 47 5.30 3.19 -1.55
C ARG A 47 5.99 4.19 -2.46
N ALA A 48 6.68 5.19 -1.91
CA ALA A 48 7.42 6.19 -2.68
C ALA A 48 8.56 5.57 -3.51
N ARG A 49 9.27 4.58 -2.96
CA ARG A 49 10.27 3.81 -3.72
C ARG A 49 9.65 3.07 -4.90
N LEU A 50 8.49 2.47 -4.70
CA LEU A 50 7.77 1.79 -5.76
C LEU A 50 7.30 2.75 -6.86
N ILE A 51 6.84 3.95 -6.50
CA ILE A 51 6.50 5.00 -7.49
C ILE A 51 7.73 5.35 -8.33
N VAL A 52 8.90 5.52 -7.73
CA VAL A 52 10.15 5.78 -8.47
C VAL A 52 10.47 4.65 -9.46
N GLU A 53 10.35 3.39 -9.02
CA GLU A 53 10.61 2.22 -9.85
C GLU A 53 9.64 2.14 -11.04
N LEU A 54 8.34 2.38 -10.80
CA LEU A 54 7.30 2.32 -11.83
C LEU A 54 7.39 3.50 -12.81
N ARG A 55 7.76 4.70 -12.35
CA ARG A 55 8.00 5.86 -13.23
C ARG A 55 9.19 5.69 -14.17
N ALA A 56 10.12 4.78 -13.86
CA ALA A 56 11.23 4.45 -14.75
C ALA A 56 10.79 3.54 -15.92
N ASP A 57 9.61 2.93 -15.84
CA ASP A 57 9.06 2.10 -16.91
C ASP A 57 8.40 3.00 -17.99
N PRO A 58 8.92 3.01 -19.24
CA PRO A 58 8.36 3.84 -20.31
C PRO A 58 6.92 3.44 -20.71
N GLY A 59 6.45 2.27 -20.29
CA GLY A 59 5.07 1.82 -20.50
C GLY A 59 4.06 2.36 -19.48
N ILE A 60 4.53 3.02 -18.40
CA ILE A 60 3.67 3.52 -17.32
C ILE A 60 3.71 5.05 -17.32
N GLY A 61 2.72 5.67 -17.97
CA GLY A 61 2.45 7.10 -17.81
C GLY A 61 1.69 7.41 -16.51
N ASP A 62 1.50 8.69 -16.22
CA ASP A 62 0.83 9.16 -14.99
C ASP A 62 -0.60 8.57 -14.83
N ASP A 63 -1.37 8.46 -15.90
CA ASP A 63 -2.70 7.83 -15.88
C ASP A 63 -2.62 6.33 -15.51
N GLY A 64 -1.60 5.64 -16.02
CA GLY A 64 -1.35 4.23 -15.70
C GLY A 64 -0.90 4.05 -14.25
N MET A 65 -0.16 5.03 -13.72
CA MET A 65 0.34 5.00 -12.35
C MET A 65 -0.80 4.92 -11.33
N GLY A 66 -1.84 5.76 -11.48
CA GLY A 66 -3.00 5.73 -10.60
C GLY A 66 -3.70 4.36 -10.56
N VAL A 67 -3.81 3.70 -11.71
CA VAL A 67 -4.42 2.36 -11.81
C VAL A 67 -3.57 1.31 -11.09
N VAL A 68 -2.26 1.28 -11.35
CA VAL A 68 -1.35 0.32 -10.73
C VAL A 68 -1.35 0.46 -9.21
N LEU A 69 -1.27 1.69 -8.69
CA LEU A 69 -1.28 1.94 -7.25
C LEU A 69 -2.62 1.56 -6.61
N SER A 70 -3.75 1.83 -7.27
CA SER A 70 -5.08 1.39 -6.82
C SER A 70 -5.17 -0.14 -6.73
N LEU A 71 -4.66 -0.87 -7.72
CA LEU A 71 -4.64 -2.34 -7.70
C LEU A 71 -3.76 -2.89 -6.58
N LEU A 72 -2.62 -2.26 -6.33
CA LEU A 72 -1.75 -2.63 -5.20
C LEU A 72 -2.43 -2.36 -3.86
N ASP A 73 -3.10 -1.22 -3.71
CA ASP A 73 -3.87 -0.90 -2.50
C ASP A 73 -4.96 -1.96 -2.25
N GLN A 74 -5.71 -2.34 -3.29
CA GLN A 74 -6.70 -3.41 -3.21
C GLN A 74 -6.07 -4.75 -2.79
N LEU A 75 -4.89 -5.09 -3.33
CA LEU A 75 -4.18 -6.31 -2.96
C LEU A 75 -3.70 -6.28 -1.50
N TYR A 76 -3.17 -5.15 -1.03
CA TYR A 76 -2.76 -4.99 0.36
C TYR A 76 -3.95 -5.08 1.32
N ASP A 77 -5.10 -4.51 0.95
CA ASP A 77 -6.32 -4.61 1.72
C ASP A 77 -6.84 -6.04 1.79
N ALA A 78 -6.89 -6.74 0.65
CA ALA A 78 -7.24 -8.16 0.62
C ALA A 78 -6.30 -9.00 1.49
N ARG A 79 -4.97 -8.79 1.38
CA ARG A 79 -3.97 -9.46 2.23
C ARG A 79 -4.20 -9.16 3.71
N ARG A 80 -4.50 -7.91 4.07
CA ARG A 80 -4.78 -7.50 5.45
C ARG A 80 -6.06 -8.16 5.98
N GLN A 81 -7.11 -8.22 5.17
CA GLN A 81 -8.36 -8.91 5.51
C GLN A 81 -8.12 -10.40 5.73
N MET A 82 -7.33 -11.06 4.87
CA MET A 82 -6.95 -12.46 5.06
C MET A 82 -6.16 -12.70 6.35
N ILE A 83 -5.23 -11.81 6.70
CA ILE A 83 -4.48 -11.90 7.98
C ILE A 83 -5.41 -11.75 9.17
N ARG A 84 -6.36 -10.80 9.11
CA ARG A 84 -7.37 -10.63 10.18
C ARG A 84 -8.26 -11.85 10.29
N LEU A 85 -8.72 -12.41 9.17
CA LEU A 85 -9.51 -13.63 9.14
C LEU A 85 -8.74 -14.80 9.75
N ARG A 86 -7.47 -14.97 9.39
CA ARG A 86 -6.57 -15.97 10.01
C ARG A 86 -6.53 -15.80 11.53
N ALA A 87 -6.28 -14.57 12.01
CA ALA A 87 -6.20 -14.30 13.44
C ALA A 87 -7.50 -14.62 14.20
N VAL A 88 -8.67 -14.48 13.56
CA VAL A 88 -9.96 -14.91 14.13
C VAL A 88 -10.07 -16.44 14.15
N LEU A 89 -9.66 -17.11 13.07
CA LEU A 89 -9.71 -18.57 12.96
C LEU A 89 -8.75 -19.29 13.90
N ASP A 90 -7.62 -18.67 14.24
CA ASP A 90 -6.63 -19.21 15.17
C ASP A 90 -7.12 -19.18 16.64
N GLN A 91 -8.25 -18.53 16.92
CA GLN A 91 -8.85 -18.54 18.25
C GLN A 91 -9.36 -19.94 18.62
N PRO A 92 -9.22 -20.38 19.89
CA PRO A 92 -9.63 -21.71 20.32
C PRO A 92 -11.12 -22.01 20.06
N GLN A 93 -11.99 -21.02 20.27
CA GLN A 93 -13.43 -21.16 20.05
C GLN A 93 -13.86 -21.22 18.57
N ALA A 94 -12.97 -20.98 17.60
CA ALA A 94 -13.31 -20.93 16.18
C ALA A 94 -13.22 -22.28 15.46
N ALA A 95 -13.13 -23.41 16.18
CA ALA A 95 -12.95 -24.75 15.60
C ALA A 95 -14.07 -25.14 14.61
N ASP A 96 -15.33 -24.93 14.99
CA ASP A 96 -16.47 -25.25 14.13
C ASP A 96 -16.52 -24.35 12.89
N LEU A 97 -16.14 -23.07 13.04
CA LEU A 97 -16.07 -22.13 11.93
C LEU A 97 -14.99 -22.54 10.92
N ARG A 98 -13.82 -22.99 11.40
CA ARG A 98 -12.73 -23.51 10.55
C ARG A 98 -13.17 -24.69 9.70
N ILE A 99 -13.85 -25.66 10.30
CA ILE A 99 -14.36 -26.85 9.60
C ILE A 99 -15.37 -26.45 8.50
N ARG A 100 -16.32 -25.56 8.83
CA ARG A 100 -17.31 -25.08 7.85
C ARG A 100 -16.67 -24.29 6.70
N LEU A 101 -15.73 -23.40 7.02
CA LEU A 101 -15.05 -22.58 6.01
C LEU A 101 -14.21 -23.44 5.05
N ALA A 102 -13.51 -24.46 5.56
CA ALA A 102 -12.75 -25.41 4.73
C ALA A 102 -13.67 -26.13 3.72
N GLY A 103 -14.82 -26.63 4.19
CA GLY A 103 -15.80 -27.29 3.31
C GLY A 103 -16.37 -26.38 2.22
N LEU A 104 -16.56 -25.08 2.48
CA LEU A 104 -17.03 -24.12 1.48
C LEU A 104 -15.94 -23.77 0.46
N LEU A 105 -14.69 -23.64 0.89
CA LEU A 105 -13.58 -23.33 -0.01
C LEU A 105 -13.28 -24.48 -0.98
N GLU A 106 -13.40 -25.73 -0.53
CA GLU A 106 -13.29 -26.91 -1.39
C GLU A 106 -14.40 -26.99 -2.46
N GLN A 107 -15.56 -26.40 -2.19
CA GLN A 107 -16.69 -26.31 -3.13
C GLN A 107 -16.55 -25.16 -4.14
N CYS A 108 -15.66 -24.20 -3.88
CA CYS A 108 -15.44 -23.02 -4.71
C CYS A 108 -14.31 -23.17 -5.74
N VAL A 109 -13.75 -24.37 -5.92
CA VAL A 109 -12.75 -24.60 -6.98
C VAL A 109 -13.44 -24.46 -8.34
N ILE A 110 -13.12 -23.38 -9.06
CA ILE A 110 -13.47 -23.14 -10.47
C ILE A 110 -12.67 -24.10 -11.35
#